data_AF-Q647N8-F1
#
_entry.id   AF-Q647N8-F1
#
_cell.length_a   1.000
_cell.length_b   1.000
_cell.length_c   1.000
_cell.angle_alpha   90.00
_cell.angle_beta   90.00
_cell.angle_gamma   90.00
#
_symmetry.space_group_name_H-M   'P 1'
#
loop_
_entity.id
_entity.type
_entity.pdbx_description
1 polymer ?
#
loop_
_entity_poly.entity_id
_entity_poly.type
_entity_poly.pdbx_seq_one_letter_code
_entity_poly.pdbx_strand_id
1 'polypeptide(L)'
;MFFLVIGLVLGTIIQPTLIDEGIKQTSTPPITSTPTPSPTPTPIIIDTMDSTFGWKKYNVAEGSSINFTPVSGRTGNAIEISYDLKENGWVSIAKDIDPEMLSGTKGINFFYKGSGEPNTLILGLRYGDHTSFGVSLHRVTVTDVWVPIEVPYIYIDCWSEESPHYGKKLDLNNVRKIEFRIANFPEKGDVFGSGSVIIDDVQGITS
;
A
#
# COMPACT_ATOMS: atom_id res chain seq x y z
N MET A 1 40.59 4.15 -25.52
CA MET A 1 41.61 3.76 -26.51
C MET A 1 41.18 2.44 -27.13
N PHE A 2 40.54 2.47 -28.30
CA PHE A 2 40.65 1.54 -29.45
C PHE A 2 39.67 2.01 -30.54
N PHE A 3 39.97 1.65 -31.78
CA PHE A 3 39.89 2.48 -32.98
C PHE A 3 38.54 2.54 -33.73
N LEU A 4 38.37 3.72 -34.37
CA LEU A 4 37.62 4.06 -35.59
C LEU A 4 37.99 3.10 -36.76
N VAL A 5 37.12 2.73 -37.72
CA VAL A 5 37.05 3.32 -39.09
C VAL A 5 36.26 2.39 -40.05
N ILE A 6 35.23 2.98 -40.69
CA ILE A 6 34.78 2.94 -42.11
C ILE A 6 34.32 1.62 -42.78
N GLY A 7 33.15 1.72 -43.43
CA GLY A 7 32.76 0.88 -44.57
C GLY A 7 31.47 1.37 -45.24
N LEU A 8 31.57 2.40 -46.08
CA LEU A 8 30.49 2.91 -46.94
C LEU A 8 30.47 2.09 -48.24
N VAL A 9 29.34 1.51 -48.63
CA VAL A 9 29.13 0.97 -49.99
C VAL A 9 27.77 1.41 -50.51
N LEU A 10 27.83 2.26 -51.55
CA LEU A 10 26.73 2.63 -52.43
C LEU A 10 26.39 1.45 -53.34
N GLY A 11 25.11 1.12 -53.47
CA GLY A 11 24.61 0.11 -54.39
C GLY A 11 23.15 0.36 -54.75
N THR A 12 22.92 1.25 -55.70
CA THR A 12 21.61 1.49 -56.33
C THR A 12 21.39 0.43 -57.40
N ILE A 13 20.35 -0.41 -57.26
CA ILE A 13 19.81 -1.20 -58.38
C ILE A 13 18.28 -1.08 -58.38
N ILE A 14 17.78 -0.87 -59.60
CA ILE A 14 16.45 -0.43 -60.03
C ILE A 14 15.41 -1.55 -59.84
N GLN A 15 14.26 -1.23 -59.24
CA GLN A 15 13.07 -2.10 -59.28
C GLN A 15 12.15 -1.70 -60.46
N PRO A 16 11.55 -2.67 -61.16
CA PRO A 16 10.66 -2.41 -62.28
C PRO A 16 9.28 -1.93 -61.80
N THR A 17 8.79 -0.90 -62.48
CA THR A 17 7.44 -0.35 -62.35
C THR A 17 6.41 -1.38 -62.83
N LEU A 18 5.60 -1.91 -61.92
CA LEU A 18 4.35 -2.59 -62.24
C LEU A 18 3.22 -1.56 -62.16
N ILE A 19 2.54 -1.36 -63.28
CA ILE A 19 1.35 -0.54 -63.42
C ILE A 19 0.18 -1.46 -63.09
N ASP A 20 -0.45 -1.26 -61.94
CA ASP A 20 -1.69 -1.94 -61.55
C ASP A 20 -2.83 -0.92 -61.54
N GLU A 21 -3.79 -1.09 -62.45
CA GLU A 21 -5.01 -0.29 -62.54
C GLU A 21 -5.96 -0.67 -61.40
N GLY A 22 -5.72 -0.07 -60.23
CA GLY A 22 -6.55 -0.25 -59.05
C GLY A 22 -7.92 0.41 -59.17
N ILE A 23 -8.96 -0.41 -59.24
CA ILE A 23 -10.37 -0.06 -59.06
C ILE A 23 -10.55 0.69 -57.73
N LYS A 24 -11.18 1.87 -57.79
CA LYS A 24 -11.44 2.76 -56.64
C LYS A 24 -12.49 2.13 -55.71
N GLN A 25 -12.04 1.25 -54.81
CA GLN A 25 -12.90 0.67 -53.77
C GLN A 25 -13.07 1.69 -52.63
N THR A 26 -14.26 2.28 -52.54
CA THR A 26 -14.65 3.17 -51.45
C THR A 26 -14.80 2.35 -50.16
N SER A 27 -13.76 2.32 -49.33
CA SER A 27 -13.81 1.70 -48.00
C SER A 27 -14.51 2.63 -47.00
N THR A 28 -15.65 2.20 -46.50
CA THR A 28 -16.31 2.83 -45.35
C THR A 28 -15.43 2.59 -44.11
N PRO A 29 -15.10 3.62 -43.30
CA PRO A 29 -14.30 3.42 -42.10
C PRO A 29 -15.03 2.49 -41.11
N PRO A 30 -14.31 1.57 -40.45
CA PRO A 30 -14.90 0.71 -39.43
C PRO A 30 -15.43 1.59 -38.27
N ILE A 31 -16.69 1.37 -37.91
CA ILE A 31 -17.32 2.01 -36.76
C ILE A 31 -16.53 1.57 -35.53
N THR A 32 -15.71 2.47 -34.99
CA THR A 32 -14.95 2.22 -33.75
C THR A 32 -15.95 2.24 -32.60
N SER A 33 -16.35 1.07 -32.12
CA SER A 33 -17.13 0.93 -30.89
C SER A 33 -16.29 1.46 -29.73
N THR A 34 -16.68 2.60 -29.16
CA THR A 34 -16.11 3.11 -27.91
C THR A 34 -16.28 2.02 -26.83
N PRO A 35 -15.22 1.58 -26.15
CA PRO A 35 -15.36 0.61 -25.08
C PRO A 35 -16.24 1.24 -23.98
N THR A 36 -17.34 0.56 -23.66
CA THR A 36 -18.14 0.92 -22.49
C THR A 36 -17.24 0.85 -21.25
N PRO A 37 -17.15 1.91 -20.43
CA PRO A 37 -16.34 1.86 -19.22
C PRO A 37 -16.85 0.72 -18.33
N SER A 38 -15.97 -0.21 -17.97
CA SER A 38 -16.28 -1.24 -16.99
C SER A 38 -16.60 -0.54 -15.66
N PRO A 39 -17.66 -0.94 -14.94
CA PRO A 39 -17.96 -0.37 -13.64
C PRO A 39 -16.75 -0.54 -12.72
N THR A 40 -16.31 0.55 -12.09
CA THR A 40 -15.32 0.48 -11.00
C THR A 40 -15.96 -0.31 -9.86
N PRO A 41 -15.34 -1.41 -9.39
CA PRO A 41 -15.90 -2.17 -8.29
C PRO A 41 -16.00 -1.28 -7.04
N THR A 42 -17.12 -1.39 -6.33
CA THR A 42 -17.34 -0.67 -5.07
C THR A 42 -16.33 -1.16 -4.03
N PRO A 43 -15.60 -0.27 -3.34
CA PRO A 43 -14.65 -0.67 -2.32
C PRO A 43 -15.36 -1.30 -1.12
N ILE A 44 -14.75 -2.32 -0.53
CA ILE A 44 -15.20 -2.90 0.75
C ILE A 44 -14.63 -2.02 1.86
N ILE A 45 -15.47 -1.28 2.57
CA ILE A 45 -15.00 -0.38 3.65
C ILE A 45 -14.70 -1.20 4.91
N ILE A 46 -13.47 -1.09 5.40
CA ILE A 46 -13.05 -1.70 6.68
C ILE A 46 -13.18 -0.66 7.79
N ASP A 47 -12.67 0.54 7.58
CA ASP A 47 -12.81 1.67 8.50
C ASP A 47 -12.65 3.00 7.74
N THR A 48 -13.55 3.96 7.94
CA THR A 48 -13.41 5.30 7.35
C THR A 48 -12.40 6.17 8.10
N MET A 49 -11.99 5.78 9.31
CA MET A 49 -11.11 6.55 10.19
C MET A 49 -11.69 7.89 10.69
N ASP A 50 -13.00 8.11 10.54
CA ASP A 50 -13.66 9.36 10.95
C ASP A 50 -13.71 9.58 12.47
N SER A 51 -13.52 8.51 13.25
CA SER A 51 -13.48 8.59 14.71
C SER A 51 -12.55 7.54 15.30
N THR A 52 -12.10 7.79 16.53
CA THR A 52 -11.30 6.86 17.32
C THR A 52 -12.12 5.72 17.93
N PHE A 53 -13.41 5.60 17.63
CA PHE A 53 -14.28 4.56 18.18
C PHE A 53 -13.80 3.16 17.79
N GLY A 54 -13.60 2.31 18.81
CA GLY A 54 -13.09 0.94 18.64
C GLY A 54 -11.57 0.83 18.55
N TRP A 55 -10.86 1.93 18.27
CA TRP A 55 -9.40 1.98 18.29
C TRP A 55 -8.88 2.10 19.73
N LYS A 56 -7.85 1.32 20.05
CA LYS A 56 -7.24 1.27 21.39
C LYS A 56 -5.72 1.33 21.26
N LYS A 57 -5.04 1.93 22.25
CA LYS A 57 -3.60 1.70 22.44
C LYS A 57 -3.39 0.21 22.66
N TYR A 58 -2.49 -0.41 21.91
CA TYR A 58 -2.32 -1.86 21.96
C TYR A 58 -0.97 -2.24 22.57
N ASN A 59 0.15 -1.88 21.93
CA ASN A 59 1.49 -2.08 22.47
C ASN A 59 2.29 -0.79 22.43
N VAL A 60 3.03 -0.50 23.49
CA VAL A 60 3.92 0.64 23.60
C VAL A 60 5.22 0.14 24.21
N ALA A 61 6.33 0.29 23.48
CA ALA A 61 7.65 -0.02 23.99
C ALA A 61 8.00 0.90 25.16
N GLU A 62 8.83 0.40 26.08
CA GLU A 62 9.23 1.16 27.28
C GLU A 62 9.80 2.54 26.91
N GLY A 63 9.38 3.56 27.65
CA GLY A 63 9.79 4.94 27.45
C GLY A 63 9.20 5.63 26.21
N SER A 64 8.62 4.90 25.26
CA SER A 64 7.93 5.49 24.11
C SER A 64 6.52 5.94 24.50
N SER A 65 5.94 6.86 23.74
CA SER A 65 4.59 7.37 24.00
C SER A 65 3.77 7.51 22.74
N ILE A 66 2.46 7.39 22.90
CA ILE A 66 1.49 7.49 21.82
C ILE A 66 0.22 8.20 22.30
N ASN A 67 -0.32 9.04 21.44
CA ASN A 67 -1.68 9.54 21.49
C ASN A 67 -2.34 9.37 20.13
N PHE A 68 -3.67 9.28 20.08
CA PHE A 68 -4.37 9.28 18.81
C PHE A 68 -5.71 10.01 18.90
N THR A 69 -5.98 10.86 17.94
CA THR A 69 -7.12 11.80 17.95
C THR A 69 -7.68 11.98 16.53
N PRO A 70 -8.98 12.28 16.41
CA PRO A 70 -9.54 12.64 15.11
C PRO A 70 -8.98 14.01 14.65
N VAL A 71 -8.63 14.11 13.37
CA VAL A 71 -8.18 15.33 12.69
C VAL A 71 -8.85 15.42 11.31
N SER A 72 -8.69 16.52 10.58
CA SER A 72 -9.20 16.61 9.20
C SER A 72 -8.48 15.63 8.26
N GLY A 73 -9.27 14.79 7.58
CA GLY A 73 -8.81 13.80 6.62
C GLY A 73 -8.76 14.32 5.19
N ARG A 74 -8.63 13.38 4.23
CA ARG A 74 -8.86 13.58 2.79
C ARG A 74 -10.33 13.83 2.51
N THR A 75 -11.17 13.04 3.17
CA THR A 75 -12.63 13.13 3.15
C THR A 75 -13.13 13.01 4.58
N GLY A 76 -13.78 14.05 5.10
CA GLY A 76 -14.22 14.03 6.50
C GLY A 76 -13.04 14.08 7.48
N ASN A 77 -13.04 13.18 8.44
CA ASN A 77 -12.02 13.06 9.48
C ASN A 77 -11.09 11.87 9.22
N ALA A 78 -9.92 11.92 9.82
CA ALA A 78 -8.93 10.85 9.84
C ALA A 78 -8.42 10.67 11.28
N ILE A 79 -7.67 9.60 11.55
CA ILE A 79 -7.01 9.42 12.85
C ILE A 79 -5.56 9.86 12.73
N GLU A 80 -5.17 10.90 13.48
CA GLU A 80 -3.77 11.20 13.74
C GLU A 80 -3.25 10.32 14.87
N ILE A 81 -2.08 9.73 14.67
CA ILE A 81 -1.28 9.03 15.65
C ILE A 81 -0.05 9.89 15.93
N SER A 82 -0.03 10.59 17.06
CA SER A 82 1.14 11.32 17.54
C SER A 82 1.98 10.42 18.43
N TYR A 83 3.31 10.44 18.27
CA TYR A 83 4.21 9.56 18.99
C TYR A 83 5.51 10.26 19.40
N ASP A 84 6.17 9.69 20.41
CA ASP A 84 7.58 9.92 20.74
C ASP A 84 8.25 8.57 20.95
N LEU A 85 9.09 8.14 20.01
CA LEU A 85 9.78 6.86 20.05
C LEU A 85 11.14 7.00 20.74
N LYS A 86 11.49 6.00 21.55
CA LYS A 86 12.88 5.77 21.96
C LYS A 86 13.60 4.92 20.93
N GLU A 87 14.92 4.83 21.05
CA GLU A 87 15.73 3.97 20.20
C GLU A 87 15.22 2.52 20.26
N ASN A 88 14.99 1.90 19.09
CA ASN A 88 14.34 0.60 18.96
C ASN A 88 12.91 0.52 19.52
N GLY A 89 12.29 1.67 19.78
CA GLY A 89 10.94 1.77 20.32
C GLY A 89 9.87 1.59 19.26
N TRP A 90 8.67 1.21 19.69
CA TRP A 90 7.48 1.14 18.85
C TRP A 90 6.23 1.51 19.63
N VAL A 91 5.21 1.94 18.90
CA VAL A 91 3.87 2.19 19.42
C VAL A 91 2.82 1.68 18.45
N SER A 92 1.67 1.23 18.95
CA SER A 92 0.58 0.81 18.07
C SER A 92 -0.82 1.13 18.58
N ILE A 93 -1.70 1.35 17.61
CA ILE A 93 -3.15 1.30 17.81
C ILE A 93 -3.71 0.08 17.11
N ALA A 94 -4.77 -0.50 17.67
CA ALA A 94 -5.47 -1.62 17.06
C ALA A 94 -6.97 -1.49 17.24
N LYS A 95 -7.71 -2.09 16.31
CA LYS A 95 -9.16 -2.22 16.34
C LYS A 95 -9.57 -3.66 16.16
N ASP A 96 -10.52 -4.10 16.97
CA ASP A 96 -11.16 -5.41 16.84
C ASP A 96 -12.04 -5.39 15.57
N ILE A 97 -11.95 -6.42 14.74
CA ILE A 97 -12.73 -6.56 13.50
C ILE A 97 -13.37 -7.94 13.40
N ASP A 98 -14.48 -8.01 12.66
CA ASP A 98 -15.07 -9.28 12.23
C ASP A 98 -14.33 -9.77 10.97
N PRO A 99 -13.88 -11.04 10.91
CA PRO A 99 -13.35 -11.66 9.69
C PRO A 99 -14.17 -11.40 8.43
N GLU A 100 -15.50 -11.37 8.54
CA GLU A 100 -16.41 -11.17 7.42
C GLU A 100 -16.15 -9.84 6.70
N MET A 101 -15.61 -8.84 7.41
CA MET A 101 -15.21 -7.54 6.83
C MET A 101 -14.09 -7.66 5.79
N LEU A 102 -13.30 -8.73 5.84
CA LEU A 102 -12.22 -9.01 4.89
C LEU A 102 -12.65 -9.96 3.77
N SER A 103 -13.89 -10.47 3.80
CA SER A 103 -14.39 -11.42 2.82
C SER A 103 -14.40 -10.82 1.41
N GLY A 104 -13.91 -11.57 0.42
CA GLY A 104 -13.85 -11.12 -0.98
C GLY A 104 -12.74 -10.12 -1.30
N THR A 105 -11.85 -9.81 -0.35
CA THR A 105 -10.73 -8.90 -0.56
C THR A 105 -9.44 -9.66 -0.91
N LYS A 106 -8.54 -9.03 -1.66
CA LYS A 106 -7.19 -9.54 -2.02
C LYS A 106 -6.05 -8.76 -1.35
N GLY A 107 -6.39 -7.74 -0.57
CA GLY A 107 -5.44 -6.88 0.13
C GLY A 107 -6.15 -5.76 0.87
N ILE A 108 -5.36 -4.90 1.51
CA ILE A 108 -5.81 -3.70 2.21
C ILE A 108 -5.28 -2.48 1.47
N ASN A 109 -6.11 -1.47 1.28
CA ASN A 109 -5.68 -0.14 0.91
C ASN A 109 -5.93 0.84 2.07
N PHE A 110 -5.11 1.88 2.15
CA PHE A 110 -5.32 3.02 3.03
C PHE A 110 -4.51 4.22 2.54
N PHE A 111 -4.79 5.39 3.10
CA PHE A 111 -4.01 6.59 2.85
C PHE A 111 -3.29 7.01 4.12
N TYR A 112 -2.10 7.59 3.95
CA TYR A 112 -1.41 8.20 5.07
C TYR A 112 -0.67 9.47 4.65
N LYS A 113 -0.40 10.31 5.65
CA LYS A 113 0.61 11.37 5.59
C LYS A 113 1.24 11.52 6.96
N GLY A 114 2.37 12.22 7.09
CA GLY A 114 3.00 12.34 8.39
C GLY A 114 4.15 13.34 8.45
N SER A 115 4.63 13.58 9.67
CA SER A 115 5.66 14.57 9.98
C SER A 115 6.56 14.10 11.12
N GLY A 116 7.66 14.82 11.34
CA GLY A 116 8.65 14.49 12.36
C GLY A 116 9.78 13.63 11.81
N GLU A 117 10.23 12.66 12.59
CA GLU A 117 11.33 11.78 12.21
C GLU A 117 10.90 10.63 11.27
N PRO A 118 11.76 10.21 10.32
CA PRO A 118 11.48 9.07 9.46
C PRO A 118 11.52 7.78 10.28
N ASN A 119 10.38 7.11 10.32
CA ASN A 119 10.15 5.86 11.03
C ASN A 119 9.43 4.85 10.12
N THR A 120 9.39 3.60 10.56
CA THR A 120 8.69 2.53 9.84
C THR A 120 7.20 2.54 10.23
N LEU A 121 6.32 2.62 9.23
CA LEU A 121 4.88 2.38 9.39
C LEU A 121 4.61 0.91 9.07
N ILE A 122 3.80 0.26 9.89
CA ILE A 122 3.54 -1.17 9.79
C ILE A 122 2.03 -1.41 9.82
N LEU A 123 1.53 -2.11 8.80
CA LEU A 123 0.18 -2.66 8.79
C LEU A 123 0.23 -4.08 9.34
N GLY A 124 -0.51 -4.34 10.41
CA GLY A 124 -0.61 -5.64 11.06
C GLY A 124 -2.02 -6.22 11.01
N LEU A 125 -2.11 -7.54 10.88
CA LEU A 125 -3.32 -8.34 11.04
C LEU A 125 -3.06 -9.41 12.09
N ARG A 126 -3.95 -9.56 13.08
CA ARG A 126 -3.74 -10.50 14.18
C ARG A 126 -4.84 -11.52 14.29
N TYR A 127 -4.45 -12.74 14.63
CA TYR A 127 -5.37 -13.79 15.02
C TYR A 127 -5.80 -13.67 16.47
N GLY A 128 -6.85 -14.42 16.83
CA GLY A 128 -7.30 -14.55 18.22
C GLY A 128 -6.29 -15.26 19.14
N ASP A 129 -5.38 -16.06 18.58
CA ASP A 129 -4.30 -16.74 19.31
C ASP A 129 -3.02 -15.88 19.47
N HIS A 130 -3.14 -14.57 19.21
CA HIS A 130 -2.05 -13.58 19.25
C HIS A 130 -1.01 -13.68 18.11
N THR A 131 -1.15 -14.63 17.18
CA THR A 131 -0.32 -14.67 15.97
C THR A 131 -0.43 -13.36 15.21
N SER A 132 0.72 -12.82 14.79
CA SER A 132 0.83 -11.52 14.14
C SER A 132 1.40 -11.66 12.75
N PHE A 133 0.65 -11.14 11.79
CA PHE A 133 1.08 -10.96 10.42
C PHE A 133 1.21 -9.47 10.12
N GLY A 134 2.10 -9.09 9.20
CA GLY A 134 2.07 -7.73 8.68
C GLY A 134 3.19 -7.42 7.71
N VAL A 135 3.19 -6.18 7.24
CA VAL A 135 4.16 -5.62 6.30
C VAL A 135 4.76 -4.33 6.85
N SER A 136 6.06 -4.13 6.65
CA SER A 136 6.78 -2.93 7.07
C SER A 136 7.01 -2.00 5.88
N LEU A 137 6.64 -0.73 6.06
CA LEU A 137 6.90 0.37 5.14
C LEU A 137 7.99 1.25 5.77
N HIS A 138 9.24 1.01 5.40
CA HIS A 138 10.40 1.63 6.05
C HIS A 138 10.53 3.12 5.73
N ARG A 139 10.78 3.93 6.76
CA ARG A 139 11.08 5.37 6.66
C ARG A 139 10.01 6.20 5.94
N VAL A 140 8.75 5.78 6.00
CA VAL A 140 7.68 6.42 5.24
C VAL A 140 6.94 7.51 6.00
N THR A 141 7.10 7.63 7.32
CA THR A 141 6.27 8.52 8.15
C THR A 141 6.45 10.03 7.90
N VAL A 142 7.34 10.44 7.00
CA VAL A 142 7.61 11.85 6.68
C VAL A 142 7.15 12.15 5.26
N THR A 143 5.94 12.67 5.13
CA THR A 143 5.37 13.09 3.84
C THR A 143 4.23 14.09 4.07
N ASP A 144 4.30 15.22 3.38
CA ASP A 144 3.32 16.31 3.47
C ASP A 144 2.11 16.11 2.52
N VAL A 145 2.18 15.11 1.65
CA VAL A 145 1.12 14.72 0.73
C VAL A 145 0.48 13.40 1.17
N TRP A 146 -0.79 13.22 0.80
CA TRP A 146 -1.47 11.95 1.02
C TRP A 146 -0.94 10.89 0.07
N VAL A 147 -0.36 9.83 0.64
CA VAL A 147 0.20 8.70 -0.10
C VAL A 147 -0.79 7.53 -0.03
N PRO A 148 -1.28 7.02 -1.18
CA PRO A 148 -2.02 5.77 -1.22
C PRO A 148 -1.08 4.59 -0.98
N ILE A 149 -1.51 3.65 -0.14
CA ILE A 149 -0.85 2.37 0.05
C ILE A 149 -1.81 1.26 -0.35
N GLU A 150 -1.30 0.32 -1.14
CA GLU A 150 -1.96 -0.93 -1.47
C GLU A 150 -1.08 -2.08 -0.98
N VAL A 151 -1.62 -2.89 -0.06
CA VAL A 151 -0.97 -4.07 0.48
C VAL A 151 -1.75 -5.32 0.08
N PRO A 152 -1.40 -5.96 -1.05
CA PRO A 152 -1.82 -7.32 -1.33
C PRO A 152 -1.50 -8.27 -0.17
N TYR A 153 -2.41 -9.19 0.15
CA TYR A 153 -2.19 -10.17 1.23
C TYR A 153 -0.99 -11.08 1.00
N ILE A 154 -0.50 -11.17 -0.24
CA ILE A 154 0.68 -11.95 -0.60
C ILE A 154 1.97 -11.40 0.02
N TYR A 155 1.98 -10.11 0.40
CA TYR A 155 3.13 -9.44 1.01
C TYR A 155 3.03 -9.35 2.54
N ILE A 156 2.01 -9.98 3.12
CA ILE A 156 1.79 -9.99 4.57
C ILE A 156 2.28 -11.33 5.13
N ASP A 157 3.38 -11.26 5.89
CA ASP A 157 4.05 -12.43 6.46
C ASP A 157 3.87 -12.51 7.98
N CYS A 158 3.96 -13.73 8.51
CA CYS A 158 3.98 -13.97 9.96
C CYS A 158 5.32 -13.52 10.55
N TRP A 159 5.30 -12.68 11.58
CA TRP A 159 6.53 -12.11 12.17
C TRP A 159 7.19 -12.96 13.24
N SER A 160 6.44 -13.87 13.86
CA SER A 160 6.97 -14.68 14.97
C SER A 160 7.46 -16.02 14.45
N GLU A 161 8.78 -16.25 14.48
CA GLU A 161 9.38 -17.54 14.13
C GLU A 161 8.92 -18.67 15.06
N GLU A 162 8.54 -18.31 16.29
CA GLU A 162 8.00 -19.23 17.30
C GLU A 162 6.51 -19.56 17.07
N SER A 163 5.84 -18.81 16.19
CA SER A 163 4.43 -19.07 15.90
C SER A 163 4.27 -20.37 15.12
N PRO A 164 3.25 -21.20 15.44
CA PRO A 164 2.91 -22.36 14.60
C PRO A 164 2.43 -21.97 13.20
N HIS A 165 2.27 -20.67 12.91
CA HIS A 165 1.93 -20.12 11.60
C HIS A 165 3.11 -19.45 10.88
N TYR A 166 4.33 -19.53 11.41
CA TYR A 166 5.50 -19.03 10.71
C TYR A 166 5.67 -19.70 9.34
N GLY A 167 5.95 -18.89 8.31
CA GLY A 167 6.01 -19.34 6.92
C GLY A 167 4.68 -19.79 6.29
N LYS A 168 3.56 -19.73 7.03
CA LYS A 168 2.23 -20.01 6.48
C LYS A 168 1.62 -18.75 5.89
N LYS A 169 0.72 -18.95 4.92
CA LYS A 169 -0.10 -17.87 4.37
C LYS A 169 -1.11 -17.39 5.39
N LEU A 170 -1.42 -16.09 5.32
CA LEU A 170 -2.51 -15.48 6.06
C LEU A 170 -3.86 -16.14 5.71
N ASP A 171 -4.62 -16.51 6.75
CA ASP A 171 -5.99 -16.99 6.70
C ASP A 171 -6.91 -15.92 7.29
N LEU A 172 -7.68 -15.26 6.41
CA LEU A 172 -8.53 -14.15 6.77
C LEU A 172 -9.62 -14.53 7.77
N ASN A 173 -10.06 -15.79 7.79
CA ASN A 173 -11.09 -16.27 8.73
C ASN A 173 -10.62 -16.26 10.18
N ASN A 174 -9.30 -16.21 10.41
CA ASN A 174 -8.70 -16.16 11.74
C ASN A 174 -8.35 -14.75 12.19
N VAL A 175 -8.40 -13.74 11.31
CA VAL A 175 -8.08 -12.36 11.66
C VAL A 175 -9.16 -11.80 12.60
N ARG A 176 -8.74 -11.20 13.72
CA ARG A 176 -9.62 -10.59 14.72
C ARG A 176 -9.28 -9.14 15.00
N LYS A 177 -8.12 -8.67 14.55
CA LYS A 177 -7.69 -7.27 14.71
C LYS A 177 -6.92 -6.77 13.49
N ILE A 178 -7.09 -5.49 13.21
CA ILE A 178 -6.18 -4.69 12.39
C ILE A 178 -5.34 -3.78 13.31
N GLU A 179 -4.05 -3.63 13.01
CA GLU A 179 -3.07 -2.87 13.79
C GLU A 179 -2.33 -1.89 12.87
N PHE A 180 -2.18 -0.64 13.30
CA PHE A 180 -1.18 0.28 12.76
C PHE A 180 -0.10 0.49 13.81
N ARG A 181 1.14 0.18 13.45
CA ARG A 181 2.31 0.34 14.33
C ARG A 181 3.31 1.29 13.69
N ILE A 182 3.90 2.14 14.52
CA ILE A 182 5.02 3.01 14.17
C ILE A 182 6.22 2.52 14.98
N ALA A 183 7.31 2.21 14.30
CA ALA A 183 8.49 1.63 14.91
C ALA A 183 9.76 2.35 14.45
N ASN A 184 10.74 2.39 15.34
CA ASN A 184 12.08 2.83 15.05
C ASN A 184 12.98 1.61 14.84
N PHE A 185 13.46 1.42 13.61
CA PHE A 185 14.48 0.44 13.25
C PHE A 185 15.75 1.17 12.77
N PRO A 186 16.69 1.51 13.67
CA PRO A 186 17.91 2.24 13.32
C PRO A 186 18.73 1.57 12.21
N GLU A 187 18.74 0.23 12.15
CA GLU A 187 19.40 -0.56 11.11
C GLU A 187 18.76 -0.42 9.72
N LYS A 188 17.52 0.06 9.66
CA LYS A 188 16.82 0.46 8.42
C LYS A 188 16.96 1.95 8.13
N GLY A 189 17.63 2.69 9.01
CA GLY A 189 17.86 4.13 8.91
C GLY A 189 16.70 4.98 9.43
N ASP A 190 15.87 4.42 10.31
CA ASP A 190 14.88 5.20 11.06
C ASP A 190 15.58 6.08 12.12
N VAL A 191 14.96 7.21 12.47
CA VAL A 191 15.44 8.12 13.52
C VAL A 191 14.41 8.15 14.64
N PHE A 192 14.86 7.87 15.87
CA PHE A 192 13.97 7.90 17.04
C PHE A 192 13.62 9.35 17.39
N GLY A 193 12.52 9.53 18.11
CA GLY A 193 12.01 10.85 18.49
C GLY A 193 10.54 11.00 18.14
N SER A 194 10.11 12.26 18.08
CA SER A 194 8.70 12.59 17.95
C SER A 194 8.25 12.74 16.50
N GLY A 195 6.99 12.42 16.26
CA GLY A 195 6.35 12.61 14.97
C GLY A 195 4.84 12.37 15.01
N SER A 196 4.21 12.48 13.85
CA SER A 196 2.82 12.06 13.68
C SER A 196 2.59 11.36 12.35
N VAL A 197 1.67 10.41 12.35
CA VAL A 197 1.14 9.77 11.13
C VAL A 197 -0.37 9.88 11.18
N ILE A 198 -0.96 10.38 10.11
CA ILE A 198 -2.41 10.46 9.94
C ILE A 198 -2.81 9.35 8.97
N ILE A 199 -3.73 8.48 9.38
CA ILE A 199 -4.26 7.37 8.59
C ILE A 199 -5.72 7.63 8.23
N ASP A 200 -6.08 7.35 6.98
CA ASP A 200 -7.40 7.62 6.43
C ASP A 200 -7.86 6.49 5.48
N ASP A 201 -9.17 6.35 5.31
CA ASP A 201 -9.84 5.47 4.33
C ASP A 201 -9.27 4.04 4.27
N VAL A 202 -9.45 3.22 5.32
CA VAL A 202 -9.01 1.81 5.30
C VAL A 202 -10.05 0.95 4.58
N GLN A 203 -9.66 0.36 3.45
CA GLN A 203 -10.57 -0.43 2.61
C GLN A 203 -9.93 -1.74 2.15
N GLY A 204 -10.77 -2.70 1.78
CA GLY A 204 -10.38 -3.92 1.12
C GLY A 204 -10.22 -3.71 -0.38
N ILE A 205 -9.13 -4.23 -0.94
CA ILE A 205 -8.91 -4.28 -2.39
C ILE A 205 -9.73 -5.44 -2.95
N THR A 206 -10.64 -5.19 -3.90
CA THR A 206 -11.45 -6.23 -4.54
C THR A 206 -10.78 -6.80 -5.79
N SER A 207 -11.16 -8.02 -6.18
CA SER A 207 -10.68 -8.68 -7.40
C SER A 207 -11.04 -7.91 -8.66
#